data_AF-A0A932WVN5-F1
#
_entry.id   AF-A0A932WVN5-F1
#
_cell.length_a   1.000
_cell.length_b   1.000
_cell.length_c   1.000
_cell.angle_alpha   90.00
_cell.angle_beta   90.00
_cell.angle_gamma   90.00
#
_symmetry.space_group_name_H-M   'P 1'
#
loop_
_entity.id
_entity.type
_entity.pdbx_description
1 polymer ?
#
loop_
_entity_poly.entity_id
_entity_poly.type
_entity_poly.pdbx_seq_one_letter_code
_entity_poly.pdbx_strand_id
1 'polypeptide(L)' 'MYAIIKTGGKQYKVSQGDILNVDKLSLDPKETVKFTEVIAINDGTALKVGADVANSIVTGVVKFEIKDKKRKKVSVYAA' A
#
# COMPACT_ATOMS: atom_id res chain seq x y z
N MET A 1 -9.68 5.50 -9.01
CA MET A 1 -8.56 6.12 -8.27
C MET A 1 -7.55 5.06 -7.90
N TYR A 2 -6.26 5.34 -8.04
CA TYR A 2 -5.19 4.44 -7.60
C TYR A 2 -3.99 5.24 -7.11
N ALA A 3 -3.16 4.63 -6.28
CA ALA A 3 -1.86 5.14 -5.88
C ALA A 3 -0.77 4.15 -6.29
N ILE A 4 0.45 4.66 -6.48
CA ILE A 4 1.66 3.84 -6.58
C ILE A 4 2.45 4.04 -5.30
N ILE A 5 2.60 2.98 -4.53
CA ILE A 5 3.36 2.98 -3.27
C ILE A 5 4.66 2.19 -3.43
N LYS A 6 5.67 2.53 -2.64
CA LYS A 6 6.90 1.76 -2.54
C LYS A 6 7.00 1.10 -1.17
N THR A 7 7.27 -0.20 -1.15
CA THR A 7 7.52 -0.96 0.08
C THR A 7 8.38 -2.18 -0.22
N GLY A 8 9.28 -2.57 0.69
CA GLY A 8 10.19 -3.70 0.48
C GLY A 8 11.08 -3.57 -0.77
N GLY A 9 11.39 -2.35 -1.20
CA GLY A 9 12.17 -2.08 -2.42
C GLY A 9 11.41 -2.26 -3.73
N LYS A 10 10.11 -2.62 -3.69
CA LYS A 10 9.25 -2.78 -4.87
C LYS A 10 8.17 -1.71 -4.91
N GLN A 11 7.70 -1.43 -6.12
CA GLN A 11 6.59 -0.50 -6.35
C GLN A 11 5.31 -1.29 -6.64
N TYR A 12 4.20 -0.81 -6.09
CA TYR A 12 2.91 -1.46 -6.21
C TYR A 12 1.83 -0.45 -6.56
N LYS A 13 1.01 -0.77 -7.56
CA LYS A 13 -0.23 -0.06 -7.85
C LYS A 13 -1.31 -0.58 -6.92
N VAL A 14 -1.98 0.32 -6.22
CA VAL A 14 -3.01 0.00 -5.22
C VAL A 14 -4.22 0.89 -5.40
N SER A 15 -5.40 0.31 -5.26
CA SER A 15 -6.69 0.99 -5.24
C SER A 15 -7.42 0.65 -3.94
N GLN A 16 -8.45 1.41 -3.59
CA GLN A 16 -9.26 1.12 -2.42
C GLN A 16 -9.88 -0.28 -2.53
N GLY A 17 -9.65 -1.13 -1.52
CA GLY A 17 -10.18 -2.49 -1.48
C GLY A 17 -9.25 -3.56 -2.06
N ASP A 18 -8.12 -3.17 -2.67
CA ASP A 18 -7.16 -4.12 -3.22
C ASP A 18 -6.45 -4.92 -2.12
N ILE A 19 -6.14 -6.19 -2.42
CA ILE A 19 -5.33 -7.05 -1.56
C ILE A 19 -3.97 -7.24 -2.22
N LEU A 20 -2.92 -6.79 -1.55
CA LEU A 20 -1.55 -6.82 -2.03
C LEU A 20 -0.72 -7.84 -1.23
N ASN A 21 0.10 -8.61 -1.93
CA ASN A 21 1.14 -9.42 -1.29
C ASN A 21 2.43 -8.61 -1.25
N VAL A 22 2.80 -8.16 -0.05
CA VAL A 22 4.04 -7.42 0.17
C VAL A 22 5.05 -8.29 0.89
N ASP A 23 6.31 -7.84 0.87
CA ASP A 23 7.34 -8.46 1.69
C ASP A 23 6.99 -8.32 3.20
N LYS A 24 7.66 -9.12 4.03
CA LYS A 24 7.31 -9.26 5.44
C LYS A 24 7.40 -7.92 6.18
N LEU A 25 6.25 -7.40 6.62
CA LEU A 25 6.16 -6.28 7.54
C LEU A 25 6.26 -6.78 8.98
N SER A 26 6.95 -6.06 9.86
CA SER A 26 7.02 -6.33 11.31
C SER A 26 5.76 -5.82 12.03
N LEU A 27 4.59 -6.21 11.53
CA LEU A 27 3.26 -5.85 12.03
C LEU A 27 2.41 -7.10 12.24
N ASP A 28 1.49 -7.04 13.19
CA ASP A 28 0.58 -8.10 13.59
C ASP A 28 -0.73 -8.10 12.79
N PRO A 29 -1.51 -9.21 12.82
CA PRO A 29 -2.77 -9.28 12.08
C PRO A 29 -3.73 -8.20 12.54
N LYS A 30 -4.46 -7.60 11.59
CA LYS A 30 -5.42 -6.52 11.83
C LYS A 30 -4.80 -5.19 12.25
N GLU A 31 -3.46 -5.08 12.32
CA GLU A 31 -2.82 -3.79 12.50
C GLU A 31 -2.89 -2.93 11.25
N THR A 32 -2.94 -1.61 11.49
CA THR A 32 -2.90 -0.61 10.42
C THR A 32 -1.47 -0.39 9.97
N VAL A 33 -1.23 -0.52 8.67
CA VAL A 33 0.03 -0.10 8.03
C VAL A 33 -0.17 1.24 7.34
N LYS A 34 0.81 2.13 7.47
CA LYS A 34 0.89 3.41 6.76
C LYS A 34 2.04 3.35 5.77
N PHE A 35 1.75 3.53 4.50
CA PHE A 35 2.75 3.69 3.45
C PHE A 35 2.96 5.18 3.21
N THR A 36 4.12 5.68 3.65
CA THR A 36 4.53 7.07 3.48
C THR A 36 5.29 7.30 2.17
N GLU A 37 5.87 6.25 1.57
CA GLU A 37 6.51 6.33 0.27
C GLU A 37 5.46 6.18 -0.85
N VAL A 38 4.78 7.29 -1.15
CA VAL A 38 3.85 7.39 -2.29
C VAL A 38 4.57 8.02 -3.47
N ILE A 39 4.60 7.32 -4.60
CA ILE A 39 5.26 7.76 -5.83
C ILE A 39 4.30 8.54 -6.73
N ALA A 40 3.04 8.11 -6.78
CA ALA A 40 2.03 8.72 -7.62
C ALA A 40 0.62 8.50 -7.05
N ILE A 41 -0.28 9.44 -7.31
CA ILE A 41 -1.72 9.30 -7.04
C ILE A 41 -2.48 9.71 -8.30
N ASN A 42 -3.37 8.84 -8.76
CA ASN A 42 -4.33 9.15 -9.81
C ASN A 42 -5.72 9.28 -9.17
N ASP A 43 -6.25 10.50 -9.18
CA ASP A 43 -7.55 10.84 -8.60
C ASP A 43 -8.73 10.56 -9.57
N GLY A 44 -8.47 9.95 -10.72
CA GLY A 44 -9.45 9.70 -11.78
C GLY A 44 -9.54 10.83 -12.81
N THR A 45 -8.94 11.99 -12.53
CA THR A 45 -8.91 13.14 -13.45
C THR A 45 -7.49 13.55 -13.82
N ALA A 46 -6.57 13.54 -12.86
CA ALA A 46 -5.17 13.90 -13.03
C ALA A 46 -4.25 12.91 -12.31
N LEU A 47 -3.01 12.81 -12.81
CA LEU A 47 -1.94 12.06 -12.16
C LEU A 47 -1.03 13.05 -11.42
N LYS A 48 -0.99 12.93 -10.09
CA LYS A 48 -0.11 13.69 -9.20
C LYS A 48 1.14 12.87 -8.91
N VAL A 49 2.32 13.50 -9.00
CA VAL A 49 3.64 12.86 -8.83
C VAL A 49 4.63 13.82 -8.18
N GLY A 50 5.75 13.30 -7.67
CA GLY A 50 6.82 14.12 -7.13
C GLY A 50 6.40 14.88 -5.87
N ALA A 51 6.57 16.21 -5.88
CA ALA A 51 6.28 17.06 -4.73
C ALA A 51 4.80 17.00 -4.30
N ASP A 52 3.88 16.84 -5.25
CA ASP A 52 2.43 16.81 -4.99
C ASP A 52 2.00 15.61 -4.14
N VAL A 53 2.80 14.54 -4.13
CA VAL A 53 2.51 13.30 -3.38
C VAL A 53 3.49 13.06 -2.23
N ALA A 54 4.44 13.96 -1.99
CA ALA A 54 5.48 13.80 -0.97
C ALA A 54 4.93 13.65 0.47
N ASN A 55 3.78 14.28 0.75
CA ASN A 55 3.10 14.20 2.04
C ASN A 55 1.88 13.27 2.02
N SER A 56 1.70 12.51 0.95
CA SER A 56 0.58 11.58 0.84
C SER A 56 0.84 10.33 1.66
N ILE A 57 -0.22 9.78 2.26
CA ILE A 57 -0.16 8.55 3.04
C ILE A 57 -1.22 7.61 2.51
N VAL A 58 -0.82 6.38 2.19
CA VAL A 58 -1.75 5.31 1.86
C VAL A 58 -1.86 4.39 3.07
N THR A 59 -3.07 4.16 3.55
CA THR A 59 -3.33 3.26 4.67
C THR A 59 -3.76 1.87 4.22
N GLY A 60 -3.53 0.87 5.06
CA GLY A 60 -4.00 -0.48 4.85
C GLY A 60 -4.10 -1.24 6.16
N VAL A 61 -4.69 -2.41 6.11
CA VAL A 61 -4.80 -3.33 7.25
C VAL A 61 -4.10 -4.63 6.88
N VAL A 62 -3.23 -5.09 7.76
CA VAL A 62 -2.50 -6.35 7.57
C VAL A 62 -3.48 -7.52 7.68
N LYS A 63 -3.56 -8.36 6.64
CA LYS A 63 -4.34 -9.59 6.65
C LYS A 63 -3.42 -10.80 6.54
N PHE A 64 -3.46 -11.66 7.54
CA PHE A 64 -2.70 -12.90 7.46
C PHE A 64 -3.55 -13.93 6.70
N GLU A 65 -3.12 -14.26 5.49
CA GLU A 65 -3.62 -15.45 4.80
C GLU A 65 -2.46 -16.44 4.73
N ILE A 66 -2.41 -17.33 5.74
CA ILE A 66 -1.35 -18.30 5.92
C ILE A 66 -1.57 -19.44 4.93
N LYS A 67 -0.94 -19.35 3.75
CA LYS A 67 -0.56 -20.55 2.97
C LYS A 67 0.94 -20.64 2.71
N ASP A 68 1.68 -19.55 2.90
CA ASP A 68 3.12 -19.53 2.65
C ASP A 68 3.82 -18.80 3.80
N LYS A 69 4.59 -19.54 4.62
CA LYS A 69 5.25 -19.05 5.86
C LYS A 69 6.27 -17.90 5.61
N LYS A 70 6.41 -17.43 4.38
CA LYS A 70 7.40 -16.43 3.95
C LYS A 70 6.83 -15.06 3.55
N ARG A 71 5.52 -14.93 3.23
CA ARG A 71 4.93 -13.66 2.73
C ARG A 71 3.65 -13.30 3.46
N LYS A 72 3.49 -12.02 3.82
CA LYS A 72 2.27 -11.49 4.48
C LYS A 72 1.39 -10.82 3.43
N LYS A 73 0.06 -11.00 3.52
CA LYS A 73 -0.89 -10.24 2.70
C LYS A 73 -1.26 -8.94 3.43
N VAL A 74 -1.52 -7.88 2.69
CA VAL A 74 -2.00 -6.62 3.21
C VAL A 74 -3.18 -6.21 2.37
N SER A 75 -4.34 -6.01 2.99
CA SER A 75 -5.44 -5.34 2.31
C SER A 75 -5.22 -3.84 2.42
N VAL A 76 -5.08 -3.17 1.29
CA VAL A 76 -4.90 -1.74 1.25
C VAL A 76 -6.28 -1.09 1.23
N TYR A 77 -6.49 -0.20 2.19
CA TYR A 77 -7.68 0.63 2.28
C TYR A 77 -7.19 2.05 2.02
N ALA A 78 -7.06 2.38 0.73
CA ALA A 78 -6.78 3.75 0.35
C ALA A 78 -7.83 4.65 1.00
N ALA A 79 -7.36 5.63 1.78
CA ALA A 79 -8.16 6.72 2.31
C ALA A 79 -8.25 7.83 1.25
#